data_AF-A0A318DPR7-F1
#
_entry.id   AF-A0A318DPR7-F1
#
_cell.length_a   1.000
_cell.length_b   1.000
_cell.length_c   1.000
_cell.angle_alpha   90.00
_cell.angle_beta   90.00
_cell.angle_gamma   90.00
#
_symmetry.space_group_name_H-M   'P 1'
#
loop_
_entity.id
_entity.type
_entity.pdbx_description
1 polymer ?
#
loop_
_entity_poly.entity_id
_entity_poly.type
_entity_poly.pdbx_seq_one_letter_code
_entity_poly.pdbx_strand_id
1 'polypeptide(L)'
;MNEFEWLRQTRALREPVTPRRDLWSGIDAALDAAHAEAEKPAPQRNHRRVQNWLIAASFVGLSLFAGSLAVHLRDRTLANATAAATLDAGRWRPNDPRLAGAAVELDAASMELRQAMEQAPRSPALQRLLYRTQKQQSQLRQMEHQAG
;
A
#
# COMPACT_ATOMS: atom_id res chain seq x y z
N MET A 1 20.39 26.42 -6.83
CA MET A 1 21.02 25.08 -6.87
C MET A 1 20.88 24.55 -8.29
N ASN A 2 21.96 24.13 -8.94
CA ASN A 2 21.97 23.70 -10.34
C ASN A 2 21.60 22.19 -10.44
N GLU A 3 20.87 21.76 -11.47
CA GLU A 3 20.44 20.36 -11.66
C GLU A 3 21.62 19.37 -11.71
N PHE A 4 22.73 19.81 -12.30
CA PHE A 4 23.96 19.04 -12.37
C PHE A 4 24.59 18.76 -11.00
N GLU A 5 24.48 19.69 -10.04
CA GLU A 5 24.94 19.49 -8.67
C GLU A 5 24.12 18.40 -7.98
N TRP A 6 22.81 18.39 -8.20
CA TRP A 6 21.89 17.40 -7.64
C TRP A 6 22.13 15.99 -8.23
N LEU A 7 22.35 15.90 -9.54
CA LEU A 7 22.71 14.64 -10.20
C LEU A 7 24.06 14.09 -9.73
N ARG A 8 25.02 14.97 -9.42
CA ARG A 8 26.31 14.56 -8.87
C ARG A 8 26.17 14.05 -7.42
N GLN A 9 25.39 14.74 -6.58
CA GLN A 9 25.13 14.31 -5.20
C GLN A 9 24.39 12.97 -5.13
N THR A 10 23.36 12.79 -5.97
CA THR A 10 22.62 11.52 -6.03
C THR A 10 23.47 10.36 -6.54
N ARG A 11 24.45 10.63 -7.40
CA ARG A 11 25.43 9.61 -7.82
C ARG A 11 26.42 9.27 -6.70
N ALA A 12 26.88 10.24 -5.91
CA ALA A 12 27.74 9.99 -4.75
C ALA A 12 27.05 9.15 -3.66
N LEU A 13 25.73 9.30 -3.49
CA LEU A 13 24.92 8.50 -2.57
C LEU A 13 24.77 7.01 -2.98
N ARG A 14 25.11 6.65 -4.21
CA ARG A 14 25.06 5.26 -4.71
C ARG A 14 26.32 4.45 -4.39
N GLU A 15 27.33 5.05 -3.76
CA GLU A 15 28.53 4.31 -3.38
C GLU A 15 28.20 3.25 -2.32
N PRO A 16 28.80 2.05 -2.40
CA PRO A 16 28.61 1.02 -1.40
C PRO A 16 29.21 1.47 -0.07
N VAL A 17 28.36 1.81 0.89
CA VAL A 17 28.76 2.17 2.25
C VAL A 17 28.81 0.90 3.09
N THR A 18 29.99 0.54 3.58
CA THR A 18 30.15 -0.52 4.58
C THR A 18 29.83 0.03 5.97
N PRO A 19 28.82 -0.50 6.68
CA PRO A 19 28.49 -0.04 8.02
C PRO A 19 29.67 -0.31 8.98
N ARG A 20 29.99 0.67 9.84
CA ARG A 20 31.12 0.59 10.78
C ARG A 20 30.94 -0.50 11.84
N ARG A 21 29.70 -0.91 12.12
CA ARG A 21 29.36 -1.98 13.06
C ARG A 21 28.23 -2.82 12.48
N ASP A 22 28.38 -4.14 12.58
CA ASP A 22 27.29 -5.05 12.33
C ASP A 22 26.28 -4.99 13.48
N LEU A 23 25.03 -4.68 13.16
CA LEU A 23 23.93 -4.59 14.14
C LEU A 23 23.13 -5.89 14.21
N TRP A 24 23.30 -6.82 13.27
CA TRP A 24 22.52 -8.05 13.19
C TRP A 24 22.68 -8.92 14.44
N SER A 25 23.92 -9.11 14.90
CA SER A 25 24.20 -9.85 16.14
C SER A 25 23.49 -9.28 17.38
N GLY A 26 23.36 -7.95 17.46
CA GLY A 26 22.64 -7.29 18.55
C GLY A 26 21.12 -7.43 18.44
N ILE A 27 20.59 -7.46 17.21
CA ILE A 27 19.16 -7.69 16.94
C ILE A 27 18.79 -9.13 17.28
N ASP A 28 19.60 -10.12 16.86
CA ASP A 28 19.37 -11.54 17.17
C ASP A 28 19.35 -11.76 18.69
N ALA A 29 20.34 -11.23 19.42
CA ALA A 29 20.36 -11.32 20.88
C ALA A 29 19.15 -10.66 21.55
N ALA A 30 18.64 -9.56 21.01
CA ALA A 30 17.45 -8.89 21.53
C ALA A 30 16.17 -9.69 21.28
N LEU A 31 16.07 -10.38 20.13
CA LEU A 31 14.94 -11.26 19.81
C LEU A 31 14.96 -12.52 20.69
N ASP A 32 16.13 -13.11 20.90
CA ASP A 32 16.30 -14.27 21.79
C ASP A 32 15.95 -13.92 23.24
N ALA A 33 16.34 -12.73 23.71
CA ALA A 33 15.96 -12.25 25.04
C ALA A 33 14.45 -12.05 25.18
N ALA A 34 13.79 -11.47 24.17
CA ALA A 34 12.33 -11.32 24.17
C ALA A 34 11.61 -12.68 24.17
N HIS A 35 12.17 -13.69 23.51
CA HIS A 35 11.63 -15.06 23.53
C HIS A 35 11.82 -15.73 24.90
N ALA A 36 12.99 -15.57 25.52
CA ALA A 36 13.28 -16.07 26.85
C ALA A 36 12.42 -15.42 27.95
N GLU A 37 11.99 -14.17 27.76
CA GLU A 37 11.02 -13.51 28.65
C GLU A 37 9.59 -14.06 28.49
N ALA A 38 9.22 -14.50 27.29
CA ALA A 38 7.92 -15.14 27.03
C ALA A 38 7.82 -16.56 27.63
N GLU A 39 8.94 -17.24 27.86
CA GLU A 39 8.99 -18.58 28.47
C GLU A 39 8.94 -18.58 30.00
N LYS A 40 9.09 -17.43 30.67
CA LYS A 40 8.96 -17.37 32.13
C LYS A 40 7.49 -17.45 32.54
N PRO A 41 7.07 -18.44 33.36
CA PRO A 41 5.68 -18.57 33.76
C PRO A 41 5.30 -17.43 34.73
N ALA A 42 4.42 -16.55 34.29
CA ALA A 42 3.77 -15.55 35.13
C ALA A 42 2.77 -16.22 36.12
N PRO A 43 2.55 -15.66 37.32
CA PRO A 43 1.62 -16.23 38.30
C PRO A 43 0.18 -16.23 37.76
N GLN A 44 -0.33 -17.42 37.49
CA GLN A 44 -1.61 -17.65 36.84
C GLN A 44 -2.75 -17.62 37.88
N ARG A 45 -3.28 -16.42 38.18
CA ARG A 45 -4.56 -16.27 38.89
C ARG A 45 -5.55 -15.54 37.98
N ASN A 46 -6.73 -16.15 37.79
CA ASN A 46 -7.93 -15.63 37.09
C ASN A 46 -8.09 -15.75 35.56
N HIS A 47 -7.24 -16.46 34.82
CA HIS A 47 -7.41 -16.60 33.36
C HIS A 47 -8.64 -17.42 32.90
N ARG A 48 -9.13 -18.37 33.72
CA ARG A 48 -10.22 -19.29 33.31
C ARG A 48 -11.59 -18.63 33.12
N ARG A 49 -11.92 -17.58 33.90
CA ARG A 49 -13.19 -16.86 33.73
C ARG A 49 -13.18 -15.95 32.50
N VAL A 50 -12.03 -15.37 32.15
CA VAL A 50 -11.87 -14.51 30.97
C VAL A 50 -11.88 -15.36 29.69
N GLN A 51 -11.29 -16.56 29.72
CA GLN A 51 -11.28 -17.49 28.58
C GLN A 51 -12.68 -17.89 28.11
N ASN A 52 -13.60 -18.19 29.03
CA ASN A 52 -14.97 -18.56 28.66
C ASN A 52 -15.76 -17.37 28.08
N TRP A 53 -15.41 -16.13 28.46
CA TRP A 53 -16.02 -14.92 27.90
C TRP A 53 -15.51 -14.61 26.48
N LEU A 54 -14.23 -14.90 26.22
CA LEU A 54 -13.62 -14.73 24.90
C LEU A 54 -14.14 -15.72 23.86
N ILE A 55 -14.49 -16.95 24.25
CA ILE A 55 -15.06 -17.94 23.32
C ILE A 55 -16.46 -17.49 22.84
N ALA A 56 -17.31 -16.98 23.74
CA ALA A 56 -18.62 -16.44 23.36
C ALA A 56 -18.51 -15.21 22.43
N ALA A 57 -17.55 -14.32 22.69
CA ALA A 57 -17.29 -13.15 21.85
C ALA A 57 -16.77 -13.53 20.44
N SER A 58 -15.97 -14.59 20.33
CA SER A 58 -15.43 -15.06 19.04
C SER A 58 -16.50 -15.53 18.06
N PHE A 59 -17.59 -16.15 18.55
CA PHE A 59 -18.66 -16.66 17.69
C PHE A 59 -19.52 -15.55 17.07
N VAL A 60 -19.78 -14.48 17.83
CA VAL A 60 -20.46 -13.27 17.32
C VAL A 60 -19.57 -12.54 16.31
N GLY A 61 -18.27 -12.41 16.62
CA GLY A 61 -17.29 -11.78 15.73
C GLY A 61 -17.15 -12.51 14.40
N LEU A 62 -17.08 -13.84 14.39
CA LEU A 62 -16.93 -14.61 13.14
C LEU A 62 -18.18 -14.55 12.26
N SER A 63 -19.38 -14.52 12.86
CA SER A 63 -20.65 -14.43 12.13
C SER A 63 -20.86 -13.04 11.50
N LEU A 64 -20.52 -11.98 12.24
CA LEU A 64 -20.48 -10.60 11.70
C LEU A 64 -19.39 -10.45 10.63
N PHE A 65 -18.23 -11.08 10.81
CA PHE A 65 -17.14 -11.03 9.83
C PHE A 65 -17.51 -11.74 8.53
N ALA A 66 -18.05 -12.96 8.61
CA ALA A 66 -18.52 -13.72 7.44
C ALA A 66 -19.69 -13.01 6.71
N GLY A 67 -20.63 -12.44 7.47
CA GLY A 67 -21.71 -11.61 6.92
C GLY A 67 -21.19 -10.34 6.24
N SER A 68 -20.26 -9.61 6.87
CA SER A 68 -19.66 -8.41 6.27
C SER A 68 -18.83 -8.73 5.04
N LEU A 69 -18.16 -9.89 5.01
CA LEU A 69 -17.35 -10.31 3.87
C LEU A 69 -18.23 -10.66 2.68
N ALA A 70 -19.36 -11.34 2.91
CA ALA A 70 -20.34 -11.65 1.86
C ALA A 70 -21.00 -10.39 1.28
N VAL A 71 -21.31 -9.40 2.12
CA VAL A 71 -21.82 -8.09 1.67
C VAL A 71 -20.72 -7.33 0.92
N HIS A 72 -19.49 -7.28 1.43
CA HIS A 72 -18.37 -6.65 0.73
C HIS A 72 -18.02 -7.31 -0.60
N LEU A 73 -18.19 -8.63 -0.75
CA LEU A 73 -17.99 -9.34 -2.01
C LEU A 73 -19.09 -8.99 -3.02
N ARG A 74 -20.35 -8.92 -2.58
CA ARG A 74 -21.47 -8.47 -3.43
C ARG A 74 -21.33 -7.00 -3.85
N ASP A 75 -20.96 -6.13 -2.92
CA ASP A 75 -20.67 -4.73 -3.20
C ASP A 75 -19.46 -4.60 -4.14
N ARG A 76 -18.44 -5.46 -4.03
CA ARG A 76 -17.34 -5.51 -5.00
C ARG A 76 -17.78 -5.98 -6.38
N THR A 77 -18.70 -6.92 -6.49
CA THR A 77 -19.20 -7.36 -7.81
C THR A 77 -20.05 -6.29 -8.49
N LEU A 78 -20.90 -5.58 -7.74
CA LEU A 78 -21.68 -4.46 -8.27
C LEU A 78 -20.80 -3.23 -8.51
N ALA A 79 -19.80 -2.98 -7.66
CA ALA A 79 -18.76 -1.97 -7.87
C ALA A 79 -17.88 -2.29 -9.08
N ASN A 80 -17.60 -3.55 -9.37
CA ASN A 80 -16.84 -3.95 -10.57
C ASN A 80 -17.67 -3.79 -11.85
N ALA A 81 -18.97 -4.08 -11.81
CA ALA A 81 -19.86 -3.85 -12.95
C ALA A 81 -20.06 -2.34 -13.24
N THR A 82 -20.14 -1.51 -12.19
CA THR A 82 -20.13 -0.05 -12.33
C THR A 82 -18.73 0.50 -12.66
N ALA A 83 -17.64 -0.14 -12.21
CA ALA A 83 -16.26 0.18 -12.61
C ALA A 83 -16.00 -0.08 -14.09
N ALA A 84 -16.57 -1.15 -14.65
CA ALA A 84 -16.48 -1.44 -16.09
C ALA A 84 -17.23 -0.39 -16.93
N ALA A 85 -18.40 0.08 -16.48
CA ALA A 85 -19.12 1.17 -17.14
C ALA A 85 -18.49 2.56 -16.91
N THR A 86 -17.77 2.76 -15.80
CA THR A 86 -17.01 4.00 -15.54
C THR A 86 -15.58 3.97 -16.08
N LEU A 87 -15.05 2.84 -16.55
CA LEU A 87 -13.74 2.80 -17.22
C LEU A 87 -13.76 3.56 -18.56
N ASP A 88 -14.90 3.55 -19.27
CA ASP A 88 -15.10 4.40 -20.47
C ASP A 88 -15.35 5.88 -20.12
N ALA A 89 -15.98 6.15 -18.97
CA ALA A 89 -16.19 7.53 -18.46
C ALA A 89 -15.01 8.08 -17.62
N GLY A 90 -14.01 7.24 -17.31
CA GLY A 90 -12.93 7.49 -16.35
C GLY A 90 -11.58 7.78 -16.98
N ARG A 91 -11.48 7.67 -18.31
CA ARG A 91 -10.32 8.11 -19.09
C ARG A 91 -10.25 9.64 -19.05
N TRP A 92 -9.43 10.16 -18.15
CA TRP A 92 -9.19 11.61 -18.05
C TRP A 92 -8.59 12.11 -19.37
N ARG A 93 -9.29 13.06 -19.98
CA ARG A 93 -8.93 13.67 -21.26
C ARG A 93 -8.93 15.19 -21.07
N PRO A 94 -7.76 15.80 -20.81
CA PRO A 94 -7.68 17.21 -20.49
C PRO A 94 -8.06 18.07 -21.70
N ASN A 95 -8.65 19.24 -21.43
CA ASN A 95 -9.00 20.23 -22.45
C ASN A 95 -7.78 21.01 -22.96
N ASP A 96 -6.73 21.12 -22.13
CA ASP A 96 -5.46 21.74 -22.54
C ASP A 96 -4.65 20.76 -23.42
N PRO A 97 -4.34 21.12 -24.68
CA PRO A 97 -3.54 20.27 -25.58
C PRO A 97 -2.13 19.99 -25.05
N ARG A 98 -1.59 20.83 -24.15
CA ARG A 98 -0.27 20.62 -23.53
C ARG A 98 -0.28 19.44 -22.55
N LEU A 99 -1.44 19.13 -21.97
CA LEU A 99 -1.60 18.03 -21.01
C LEU A 99 -2.11 16.74 -21.69
N ALA A 100 -2.57 16.81 -22.93
CA ALA A 100 -3.15 15.68 -23.64
C ALA A 100 -2.18 14.50 -23.79
N GLY A 101 -0.91 14.75 -24.13
CA GLY A 101 0.10 13.70 -24.24
C GLY A 101 0.39 13.02 -22.90
N ALA A 102 0.60 13.82 -21.85
CA ALA A 102 0.85 13.32 -20.50
C ALA A 102 -0.34 12.51 -19.96
N ALA A 103 -1.57 12.89 -20.30
CA ALA A 103 -2.77 12.14 -19.89
C ALA A 103 -2.81 10.74 -20.50
N VAL A 104 -2.46 10.62 -21.79
CA VAL A 104 -2.41 9.31 -22.48
C VAL A 104 -1.30 8.43 -21.89
N GLU A 105 -0.11 8.98 -21.66
CA GLU A 105 1.01 8.23 -21.08
C GLU A 105 0.73 7.77 -19.65
N LEU A 106 0.14 8.64 -18.81
CA LEU A 106 -0.22 8.28 -17.43
C LEU A 106 -1.35 7.25 -17.36
N ASP A 107 -2.28 7.27 -18.30
CA ASP A 107 -3.34 6.26 -18.43
C ASP A 107 -2.72 4.91 -18.79
N ALA A 108 -1.82 4.88 -19.79
CA ALA A 108 -1.09 3.68 -20.19
C ALA A 108 -0.25 3.10 -19.03
N ALA A 109 0.54 3.94 -18.37
CA ALA A 109 1.34 3.53 -17.20
C ALA A 109 0.47 2.99 -16.06
N SER A 110 -0.71 3.59 -15.84
CA SER A 110 -1.64 3.11 -14.81
C SER A 110 -2.24 1.75 -15.16
N MET A 111 -2.53 1.48 -16.44
CA MET A 111 -2.99 0.17 -16.91
C MET A 111 -1.90 -0.90 -16.76
N GLU A 112 -0.66 -0.60 -17.16
CA GLU A 112 0.48 -1.52 -17.02
C GLU A 112 0.78 -1.83 -15.55
N LEU A 113 0.72 -0.84 -14.66
CA LEU A 113 0.92 -1.06 -13.22
C LEU A 113 -0.18 -1.92 -12.60
N ARG A 114 -1.44 -1.76 -13.03
CA ARG A 114 -2.53 -2.64 -12.60
C ARG A 114 -2.32 -4.06 -13.10
N GLN A 115 -1.92 -4.24 -14.35
CA GLN A 115 -1.59 -5.56 -14.90
C GLN A 115 -0.39 -6.20 -14.17
N ALA A 116 0.66 -5.44 -13.86
CA ALA A 116 1.78 -5.92 -13.06
C ALA A 116 1.36 -6.30 -11.63
N MET A 117 0.37 -5.60 -11.06
CA MET A 117 -0.20 -5.94 -9.76
C MET A 117 -1.00 -7.24 -9.78
N GLU A 118 -1.59 -7.65 -10.90
CA GLU A 118 -2.23 -8.97 -11.02
C GLU A 118 -1.20 -10.10 -10.91
N GLN A 119 0.00 -9.88 -11.46
CA GLN A 119 1.11 -10.84 -11.41
C GLN A 119 1.80 -10.85 -10.03
N ALA A 120 1.92 -9.69 -9.38
CA ALA A 120 2.62 -9.53 -8.10
C ALA A 120 1.83 -8.67 -7.10
N PRO A 121 0.70 -9.18 -6.56
CA PRO A 121 -0.24 -8.39 -5.75
C PRO A 121 0.33 -7.91 -4.42
N ARG A 122 1.37 -8.57 -3.90
CA ARG A 122 2.03 -8.25 -2.64
C ARG A 122 3.28 -7.39 -2.80
N SER A 123 3.57 -6.86 -3.99
CA SER A 123 4.73 -5.99 -4.21
C SER A 123 4.47 -4.58 -3.64
N PRO A 124 5.15 -4.16 -2.56
CA PRO A 124 4.99 -2.83 -2.01
C PRO A 124 5.53 -1.74 -2.95
N ALA A 125 6.48 -2.10 -3.83
CA ALA A 125 7.03 -1.16 -4.81
C ALA A 125 6.00 -0.77 -5.88
N LEU A 126 5.26 -1.76 -6.42
CA LEU A 126 4.20 -1.51 -7.40
C LEU A 126 3.06 -0.68 -6.81
N GLN A 127 2.67 -0.97 -5.56
CA GLN A 127 1.63 -0.19 -4.87
C GLN A 127 2.04 1.27 -4.67
N ARG A 128 3.28 1.52 -4.23
CA ARG A 128 3.81 2.89 -4.09
C ARG A 128 3.89 3.61 -5.43
N LEU A 129 4.29 2.88 -6.48
CA LEU A 129 4.41 3.46 -7.82
C LEU A 129 3.03 3.84 -8.37
N LEU A 130 2.04 2.94 -8.27
CA LEU A 130 0.65 3.21 -8.63
C LEU A 130 0.09 4.43 -7.89
N TYR A 131 0.31 4.51 -6.58
CA TYR A 131 -0.11 5.66 -5.78
C TYR A 131 0.52 6.98 -6.26
N ARG A 132 1.82 6.97 -6.61
CA ARG A 132 2.49 8.15 -7.16
C ARG A 132 1.92 8.56 -8.52
N THR A 133 1.69 7.61 -9.42
CA THR A 133 1.08 7.88 -10.74
C THR A 133 -0.30 8.50 -10.59
N GLN A 134 -1.13 7.98 -9.68
CA GLN A 134 -2.46 8.55 -9.36
C GLN A 134 -2.35 9.97 -8.80
N LYS A 135 -1.39 10.21 -7.91
CA LYS A 135 -1.13 11.56 -7.36
C LYS A 135 -0.71 12.53 -8.46
N GLN A 136 0.18 12.14 -9.37
CA GLN A 136 0.57 12.96 -10.51
C GLN A 136 -0.63 13.28 -11.41
N GLN A 137 -1.47 12.29 -11.72
CA GLN A 137 -2.69 12.50 -12.49
C GLN A 137 -3.63 13.51 -11.80
N SER A 138 -3.82 13.42 -10.48
CA SER A 138 -4.64 14.38 -9.73
C SER A 138 -4.05 15.79 -9.74
N GLN A 139 -2.72 15.92 -9.68
CA GLN A 139 -2.05 17.21 -9.71
C GLN A 139 -2.20 17.89 -11.06
N LEU A 140 -2.09 17.14 -12.16
CA LEU A 140 -2.30 17.68 -13.51
C LEU A 140 -3.77 18.09 -13.73
N ARG A 141 -4.74 17.32 -13.21
CA ARG A 141 -6.16 17.74 -13.21
C ARG A 141 -6.37 19.05 -12.46
N GLN A 142 -5.68 19.23 -11.34
CA GLN A 142 -5.78 20.46 -10.57
C GLN A 142 -5.16 21.65 -11.31
N MET A 143 -4.04 21.44 -12.01
CA MET A 143 -3.44 22.47 -12.86
C MET A 143 -4.35 22.84 -14.03
N GLU A 144 -5.02 21.87 -14.65
CA GLU A 144 -6.03 22.10 -15.69
C GLU A 144 -7.18 22.99 -15.17
N HIS A 145 -7.73 22.69 -13.99
CA HIS A 145 -8.78 23.51 -13.38
C HIS A 145 -8.35 24.93 -12.98
N GLN A 146 -7.04 25.18 -12.83
CA GLN A 146 -6.50 26.51 -12.53
C GLN A 146 -6.15 27.30 -13.79
N ALA A 147 -5.96 26.62 -14.92
CA ALA A 147 -5.52 27.20 -16.18
C ALA A 147 -6.68 27.47 -17.17
N GLY A 148 -7.88 26.95 -16.91
CA GLY A 148 -9.11 27.24 -17.63
C GLY A 148 -9.98 28.29 -16.94
#